data_AF-A0A1Z9M6M5-F1
#
_entry.id   AF-A0A1Z9M6M5-F1
#
_cell.length_a   1.000
_cell.length_b   1.000
_cell.length_c   1.000
_cell.angle_alpha   90.00
_cell.angle_beta   90.00
_cell.angle_gamma   90.00
#
_symmetry.space_group_name_H-M   'P 1'
#
loop_
_entity.id
_entity.type
_entity.pdbx_description
1 polymer ?
#
loop_
_entity_poly.entity_id
_entity_poly.type
_entity_poly.pdbx_seq_one_letter_code
_entity_poly.pdbx_strand_id
1 'polypeptide(L)'
;MITKFTIFIFLLGDLFAAGDVALSGQDLSLFWFLPFLGILFSIAILPLISPYFWHKNYGKVSFFWLLIFTIFFFLTFGYNTASFYFIEVIVGEFIPFVVLLLSLFVVTGGICIRGTFKPTPLNNLKLMVLGTSIASWMGTTGAAMLLVRPLINANYIRKFNVHIFV
;
A
#
# COMPACT_ATOMS: atom_id res chain seq x y z
N MET A 1 -12.30 13.06 -31.36
CA MET A 1 -12.25 12.12 -30.22
C MET A 1 -11.59 10.79 -30.62
N ILE A 2 -11.94 10.24 -31.78
CA ILE A 2 -11.39 8.99 -32.33
C ILE A 2 -9.86 9.05 -32.53
N THR A 3 -9.32 10.14 -33.10
CA THR A 3 -7.88 10.26 -33.38
C THR A 3 -7.00 10.23 -32.12
N LYS A 4 -7.47 10.79 -30.99
CA LYS A 4 -6.76 10.74 -29.71
C LYS A 4 -6.75 9.33 -29.11
N PHE A 5 -7.83 8.58 -29.33
CA PHE A 5 -7.96 7.20 -28.88
C PHE A 5 -7.06 6.25 -29.69
N THR A 6 -6.94 6.46 -30.99
CA THR A 6 -6.03 5.67 -31.84
C THR A 6 -4.56 5.95 -31.51
N ILE A 7 -4.18 7.20 -31.25
CA ILE A 7 -2.83 7.57 -30.82
C ILE A 7 -2.50 6.96 -29.44
N PHE A 8 -3.47 6.94 -28.52
CA PHE A 8 -3.31 6.31 -27.21
C PHE A 8 -3.08 4.80 -27.30
N ILE A 9 -3.80 4.11 -28.20
CA ILE A 9 -3.62 2.68 -28.45
C ILE A 9 -2.28 2.39 -29.13
N PHE A 10 -1.83 3.24 -30.06
CA PHE A 10 -0.54 3.06 -30.74
C PHE A 10 0.65 3.28 -29.78
N LEU A 11 0.57 4.30 -28.92
CA LEU A 11 1.54 4.52 -27.85
C LEU A 11 1.61 3.34 -26.88
N LEU A 12 0.46 2.78 -26.48
CA LEU A 12 0.41 1.56 -25.68
C LEU A 12 1.02 0.36 -26.41
N GLY A 13 0.81 0.23 -27.72
CA GLY A 13 1.40 -0.83 -28.55
C GLY A 13 2.93 -0.78 -28.58
N ASP A 14 3.52 0.39 -28.81
CA ASP A 14 4.98 0.59 -28.79
C ASP A 14 5.59 0.40 -27.40
N LEU A 15 4.86 0.78 -26.35
CA LEU A 15 5.26 0.56 -24.97
C LEU A 15 5.34 -0.95 -24.65
N PHE A 16 4.36 -1.75 -25.06
CA PHE A 16 4.37 -3.20 -24.86
C PHE A 16 5.33 -3.96 -25.79
N ALA A 17 5.73 -3.37 -26.92
CA ALA A 17 6.68 -3.95 -27.87
C ALA A 17 8.16 -3.84 -27.42
N ALA A 18 8.46 -3.05 -26.38
CA ALA A 18 9.81 -2.88 -25.83
C ALA A 18 10.29 -4.03 -24.91
N GLY A 19 9.60 -5.18 -24.93
CA GLY A 19 9.83 -6.32 -24.03
C GLY A 19 11.14 -7.10 -24.23
N ASP A 20 12.02 -6.70 -25.14
CA ASP A 20 13.28 -7.41 -25.43
C ASP A 20 14.43 -7.04 -24.47
N VAL A 21 14.27 -6.04 -23.59
CA VAL A 21 15.29 -5.66 -22.61
C VAL A 21 14.80 -5.92 -21.19
N ALA A 22 14.84 -7.19 -20.76
CA ALA A 22 14.66 -7.54 -19.36
C ALA A 22 15.88 -7.07 -18.56
N LEU A 23 15.71 -6.07 -17.70
CA LEU A 23 16.75 -5.64 -16.76
C LEU A 23 17.04 -6.80 -15.79
N SER A 24 18.26 -7.33 -15.84
CA SER A 24 18.69 -8.33 -14.88
C SER A 24 18.92 -7.67 -13.53
N GLY A 25 18.35 -8.25 -12.46
CA GLY A 25 18.57 -7.77 -11.09
C GLY A 25 20.04 -7.76 -10.65
N GLN A 26 20.93 -8.46 -11.37
CA GLN A 26 22.38 -8.44 -11.13
C GLN A 26 23.03 -7.12 -11.56
N ASP A 27 22.43 -6.41 -12.52
CA ASP A 27 22.96 -5.14 -13.04
C ASP A 27 22.55 -3.94 -12.16
N LEU A 28 21.61 -4.14 -11.24
CA LEU A 28 21.12 -3.13 -10.32
C LEU A 28 21.97 -3.12 -9.03
N SER A 29 22.82 -2.10 -8.91
CA SER A 29 23.53 -1.84 -7.66
C SER A 29 22.57 -1.51 -6.50
N LEU A 30 22.99 -1.76 -5.26
CA LEU A 30 22.24 -1.39 -4.05
C LEU A 30 21.91 0.10 -3.95
N PHE A 31 22.60 0.96 -4.70
CA PHE A 31 22.35 2.40 -4.74
C PHE A 31 20.92 2.74 -5.20
N TRP A 32 20.29 1.89 -6.01
CA TRP A 32 18.91 2.09 -6.46
C TRP A 32 17.87 2.07 -5.33
N PHE A 33 18.25 1.56 -4.16
CA PHE A 33 17.40 1.52 -2.97
C PHE A 33 17.35 2.87 -2.22
N LEU A 34 18.21 3.84 -2.56
CA LEU A 34 18.30 5.12 -1.82
C LEU A 34 17.00 5.92 -1.80
N PRO A 35 16.29 6.12 -2.94
CA PRO A 35 15.03 6.87 -2.92
C PRO A 35 13.95 6.18 -2.08
N PHE A 36 13.95 4.83 -2.08
CA PHE A 36 13.04 4.04 -1.27
C PHE A 36 13.34 4.18 0.24
N LEU A 37 14.62 4.11 0.63
CA LEU A 37 15.03 4.44 2.01
C LEU A 37 14.66 5.87 2.39
N GLY A 38 14.85 6.80 1.47
CA GLY A 38 14.52 8.22 1.67
C GLY A 38 13.05 8.42 2.05
N ILE A 39 12.12 7.79 1.32
CA ILE A 39 10.70 7.87 1.66
C ILE A 39 10.35 7.11 2.95
N LEU A 40 10.97 5.96 3.22
CA LEU A 40 10.76 5.23 4.49
C LEU A 40 11.20 6.05 5.71
N PHE A 41 12.40 6.63 5.66
CA PHE A 41 12.88 7.52 6.71
C PHE A 41 12.01 8.77 6.84
N SER A 42 11.51 9.30 5.72
CA SER A 42 10.59 10.44 5.74
C SER A 42 9.30 10.11 6.50
N ILE A 43 8.69 8.95 6.23
CA ILE A 43 7.46 8.52 6.90
C ILE A 43 7.72 8.15 8.37
N ALA A 44 8.89 7.63 8.71
CA ALA A 44 9.22 7.26 10.09
C ALA A 44 9.57 8.47 10.96
N ILE A 45 10.33 9.43 10.44
CA ILE A 45 10.97 10.49 11.23
C ILE A 45 10.19 11.82 11.16
N LEU A 46 9.71 12.24 9.98
CA LEU A 46 9.08 13.56 9.83
C LEU A 46 7.80 13.72 10.66
N PRO A 47 6.92 12.72 10.82
CA PRO A 47 5.77 12.85 11.71
C PRO A 47 6.17 13.05 13.17
N LEU A 48 7.33 12.53 13.59
CA LEU A 48 7.81 12.65 14.97
C LEU A 48 8.47 14.01 15.23
N ILE A 49 9.22 14.55 14.26
CA ILE A 49 9.93 15.83 14.41
C ILE A 49 9.01 17.03 14.11
N SER A 50 8.18 16.94 13.06
CA SER A 50 7.31 18.03 12.64
C SER A 50 5.95 17.50 12.12
N PRO A 51 5.03 17.16 13.05
CA PRO A 51 3.72 16.62 12.68
C PRO A 51 2.95 17.55 11.74
N TYR A 52 2.93 18.87 12.03
CA TYR A 52 2.17 19.84 11.24
C TYR A 52 2.68 19.94 9.79
N PHE A 53 4.01 19.91 9.60
CA PHE A 53 4.60 19.91 8.25
C PHE A 53 4.25 18.63 7.50
N TRP A 54 4.38 17.48 8.15
CA TRP A 54 4.11 16.18 7.54
C TRP A 54 2.66 16.05 7.10
N HIS A 55 1.69 16.30 8.00
CA HIS A 55 0.27 16.15 7.67
C HIS A 55 -0.16 17.05 6.50
N LYS A 56 0.46 18.23 6.35
CA LYS A 56 0.18 19.14 5.24
C LYS A 56 0.90 18.77 3.94
N ASN A 57 2.08 18.17 4.00
CA ASN A 57 2.98 18.02 2.84
C ASN A 57 3.43 16.59 2.55
N TYR A 58 2.89 15.56 3.21
CA TYR A 58 3.30 14.17 2.99
C TYR A 58 3.27 13.80 1.50
N GLY A 59 2.22 14.20 0.78
CA GLY A 59 2.09 13.94 -0.66
C GLY A 59 3.20 14.61 -1.50
N LYS A 60 3.66 15.82 -1.10
CA LYS A 60 4.76 16.50 -1.79
C LYS A 60 6.09 15.81 -1.54
N VAL A 61 6.33 15.35 -0.30
CA VAL A 61 7.55 14.61 0.06
C VAL A 61 7.60 13.27 -0.67
N SER A 62 6.49 12.52 -0.71
CA SER A 62 6.39 11.28 -1.49
C SER A 62 6.62 11.53 -2.98
N PHE A 63 6.02 12.59 -3.53
CA PHE A 63 6.19 12.95 -4.94
C PHE A 63 7.62 13.36 -5.27
N PHE A 64 8.31 14.05 -4.36
CA PHE A 64 9.72 14.39 -4.51
C PHE A 64 10.61 13.15 -4.64
N TRP A 65 10.45 12.16 -3.75
CA TRP A 65 11.21 10.90 -3.83
C TRP A 65 10.87 10.09 -5.08
N LEU A 66 9.59 10.05 -5.46
CA LEU A 66 9.14 9.42 -6.70
C LEU A 66 9.79 10.06 -7.92
N LEU A 67 9.81 11.39 -7.99
CA LEU A 67 10.44 12.13 -9.10
C LEU A 67 11.93 11.87 -9.17
N ILE A 68 12.64 11.89 -8.04
CA ILE A 68 14.08 11.59 -8.01
C ILE A 68 14.35 10.21 -8.59
N PHE A 69 13.63 9.19 -8.11
CA PHE A 69 13.77 7.83 -8.63
C PHE A 69 13.48 7.77 -10.13
N THR A 70 12.35 8.35 -10.54
CA THR A 70 11.89 8.32 -11.93
C THR A 70 12.90 9.00 -12.84
N ILE A 71 13.28 10.24 -12.55
CA ILE A 71 14.24 11.01 -13.37
C ILE A 71 15.56 10.25 -13.48
N PHE A 72 16.09 9.74 -12.38
CA PHE A 72 17.36 9.01 -12.39
C PHE A 72 17.27 7.69 -13.18
N PHE A 73 16.14 6.98 -13.08
CA PHE A 73 15.87 5.76 -13.84
C PHE A 73 15.75 6.03 -15.35
N PHE A 74 15.04 7.10 -15.73
CA PHE A 74 14.93 7.52 -17.14
C PHE A 74 16.28 7.93 -17.74
N LEU A 75 17.16 8.58 -16.96
CA LEU A 75 18.49 9.00 -17.43
C LEU A 75 19.47 7.84 -17.62
N THR A 76 19.31 6.75 -16.85
CA THR A 76 20.26 5.62 -16.84
C THR A 76 19.85 4.51 -17.79
N PHE A 77 18.56 4.16 -17.86
CA PHE A 77 18.06 3.06 -18.69
C PHE A 77 17.34 3.54 -19.95
N GLY A 78 17.16 4.85 -20.13
CA GLY A 78 16.54 5.44 -21.30
C GLY A 78 15.01 5.40 -21.27
N TYR A 79 14.40 6.12 -22.21
CA TYR A 79 12.94 6.35 -22.23
C TYR A 79 12.12 5.08 -22.44
N ASN A 80 12.49 4.24 -23.41
CA ASN A 80 11.70 3.05 -23.76
C ASN A 80 11.63 2.05 -22.60
N THR A 81 12.79 1.68 -22.02
CA THR A 81 12.84 0.74 -20.90
C THR A 81 12.17 1.32 -19.65
N ALA A 82 12.45 2.60 -19.32
CA ALA A 82 11.86 3.21 -18.12
C ALA A 82 10.34 3.35 -18.19
N SER A 83 9.80 3.72 -19.34
CA SER A 83 8.35 3.87 -19.54
C SER A 83 7.62 2.53 -19.55
N PHE A 84 8.23 1.48 -20.13
CA PHE A 84 7.71 0.11 -20.07
C PHE A 84 7.53 -0.35 -18.61
N TYR A 85 8.61 -0.34 -17.83
CA TYR A 85 8.55 -0.78 -16.42
C TYR A 85 7.63 0.10 -15.57
N PHE A 86 7.57 1.41 -15.82
CA PHE A 86 6.67 2.30 -15.10
C PHE A 86 5.20 1.92 -15.32
N ILE A 87 4.83 1.61 -16.57
CA ILE A 87 3.47 1.19 -16.92
C ILE A 87 3.20 -0.23 -16.41
N GLU A 88 4.17 -1.14 -16.54
CA GLU A 88 4.07 -2.51 -16.04
C GLU A 88 3.81 -2.52 -14.54
N VAL A 89 4.55 -1.73 -13.75
CA VAL A 89 4.33 -1.62 -12.29
C VAL A 89 2.96 -1.00 -11.98
N ILE A 90 2.55 0.05 -12.71
CA ILE A 90 1.26 0.69 -12.46
C ILE A 90 0.10 -0.26 -12.76
N VAL A 91 0.13 -0.90 -13.93
CA VAL A 91 -0.98 -1.73 -14.43
C VAL A 91 -0.95 -3.13 -13.84
N GLY A 92 0.24 -3.72 -13.71
CA GLY A 92 0.45 -5.08 -13.24
C GLY A 92 0.44 -5.21 -11.72
N GLU A 93 0.88 -4.19 -10.98
CA GLU A 93 1.00 -4.29 -9.52
C GLU A 93 0.12 -3.28 -8.79
N PHE A 94 0.22 -1.99 -9.12
CA PHE A 94 -0.43 -0.92 -8.34
C PHE A 94 -1.95 -0.95 -8.47
N ILE A 95 -2.49 -1.02 -9.69
CA ILE A 95 -3.94 -1.08 -9.91
C ILE A 95 -4.54 -2.35 -9.29
N PRO A 96 -4.01 -3.56 -9.54
CA PRO A 96 -4.49 -4.77 -8.90
C PRO A 96 -4.42 -4.71 -7.38
N PHE A 97 -3.36 -4.13 -6.81
CA PHE A 97 -3.25 -3.91 -5.37
C PHE A 97 -4.36 -2.98 -4.84
N VAL A 98 -4.63 -1.85 -5.49
CA VAL A 98 -5.71 -0.93 -5.10
C VAL A 98 -7.08 -1.62 -5.22
N VAL A 99 -7.33 -2.36 -6.30
CA VAL A 99 -8.57 -3.12 -6.49
C VAL A 99 -8.73 -4.19 -5.41
N LEU A 100 -7.64 -4.89 -5.06
CA LEU A 100 -7.62 -5.86 -3.97
C LEU A 100 -7.97 -5.18 -2.64
N LEU A 101 -7.33 -4.06 -2.29
CA LEU A 101 -7.64 -3.31 -1.07
C LEU A 101 -9.10 -2.85 -1.02
N LEU A 102 -9.63 -2.35 -2.14
CA LEU A 102 -11.03 -1.95 -2.25
C LEU A 102 -11.98 -3.14 -2.10
N SER A 103 -11.67 -4.27 -2.72
CA SER A 103 -12.45 -5.50 -2.58
C SER A 103 -12.47 -5.97 -1.13
N LEU A 104 -11.31 -6.00 -0.47
CA LEU A 104 -11.21 -6.30 0.95
C LEU A 104 -12.06 -5.35 1.78
N PHE A 105 -11.97 -4.04 1.55
CA PHE A 105 -12.76 -3.04 2.27
C PHE A 105 -14.27 -3.26 2.10
N VAL A 106 -14.75 -3.49 0.87
CA VAL A 106 -16.18 -3.68 0.57
C VAL A 106 -16.68 -5.00 1.17
N VAL A 107 -15.97 -6.11 0.95
CA VAL A 107 -16.38 -7.43 1.43
C VAL A 107 -16.32 -7.49 2.95
N THR A 108 -15.20 -7.10 3.56
CA THR A 108 -15.05 -7.17 5.03
C THR A 108 -15.91 -6.13 5.74
N GLY A 109 -16.07 -4.92 5.18
CA GLY A 109 -16.93 -3.87 5.73
C GLY A 109 -18.42 -4.23 5.71
N GLY A 110 -18.85 -5.07 4.77
CA GLY A 110 -20.22 -5.61 4.71
C GLY A 110 -20.50 -6.74 5.72
N ILE A 111 -19.46 -7.36 6.30
CA ILE A 111 -19.61 -8.45 7.26
C ILE A 111 -19.80 -7.87 8.66
N CYS A 112 -20.99 -8.07 9.24
CA CYS A 112 -21.27 -7.67 10.62
C CYS A 112 -21.15 -8.87 11.56
N ILE A 113 -20.05 -8.94 12.31
CA ILE A 113 -19.88 -9.93 13.37
C ILE A 113 -20.44 -9.36 14.67
N ARG A 114 -21.57 -9.92 15.13
CA ARG A 114 -22.18 -9.60 16.42
C ARG A 114 -21.87 -10.69 17.44
N GLY A 115 -21.45 -10.29 18.63
CA GLY A 115 -21.20 -11.18 19.75
C GLY A 115 -20.94 -10.39 21.03
N THR A 116 -21.35 -10.96 22.17
CA THR A 116 -21.06 -10.40 23.50
C THR A 116 -19.80 -11.07 24.06
N PHE A 117 -18.71 -10.31 24.12
CA PHE A 117 -17.45 -10.81 24.66
C PHE A 117 -17.37 -10.50 26.15
N LYS A 118 -17.39 -11.53 27.00
CA LYS A 118 -17.09 -11.37 28.42
C LYS A 118 -15.62 -10.94 28.58
N PRO A 119 -15.31 -9.93 29.40
CA PRO A 119 -13.94 -9.43 29.59
C PRO A 119 -13.13 -10.43 30.43
N THR A 120 -12.63 -11.48 29.79
CA THR A 120 -11.79 -12.51 30.42
C THR A 120 -10.48 -12.67 29.64
N PRO A 121 -9.36 -13.04 30.30
CA PRO A 121 -8.08 -13.26 29.62
C PRO A 121 -8.18 -14.28 28.48
N LEU A 122 -8.95 -15.36 28.68
CA LEU A 122 -9.15 -16.40 27.67
C LEU A 122 -9.85 -15.87 26.41
N ASN A 123 -10.84 -14.99 26.56
CA ASN A 123 -11.52 -14.39 25.41
C ASN A 123 -10.62 -13.41 24.64
N ASN A 124 -9.72 -12.70 25.32
CA ASN A 124 -8.73 -11.86 24.64
C ASN A 124 -7.75 -12.70 23.84
N LEU A 125 -7.24 -13.79 24.42
CA LEU A 125 -6.36 -14.71 23.72
C LEU A 125 -7.05 -15.27 22.47
N LYS A 126 -8.30 -15.73 22.59
CA LYS A 126 -9.09 -16.21 21.45
C LYS A 126 -9.22 -15.16 20.35
N LEU A 127 -9.51 -13.91 20.72
CA LEU A 127 -9.66 -12.83 19.77
C LEU A 127 -8.32 -12.47 19.10
N MET A 128 -7.22 -12.48 19.84
CA MET A 128 -5.87 -12.27 19.29
C MET A 128 -5.49 -13.39 18.32
N VAL A 129 -5.65 -14.66 18.72
CA VAL A 129 -5.35 -15.83 17.87
C VAL A 129 -6.19 -15.77 16.60
N LEU A 130 -7.49 -15.49 16.72
CA LEU A 130 -8.37 -15.36 15.57
C LEU A 130 -7.94 -14.20 14.65
N GLY A 131 -7.59 -13.05 15.22
CA GLY A 131 -7.08 -11.91 14.46
C GLY A 131 -5.78 -12.21 13.72
N THR A 132 -4.82 -12.85 14.38
CA THR A 132 -3.53 -13.24 13.77
C THR A 132 -3.72 -14.27 12.66
N SER A 133 -4.56 -15.29 12.89
CA SER A 133 -4.86 -16.31 11.88
C SER A 133 -5.52 -15.70 10.64
N ILE A 134 -6.52 -14.83 10.83
CA ILE A 134 -7.20 -14.16 9.73
C ILE A 134 -6.25 -13.19 9.02
N ALA A 135 -5.45 -12.41 9.75
CA ALA A 135 -4.46 -11.51 9.15
C ALA A 135 -3.41 -12.25 8.30
N SER A 136 -3.06 -13.48 8.65
CA SER A 136 -2.12 -14.30 7.87
C SER A 136 -2.74 -14.80 6.56
N TRP A 137 -4.07 -14.92 6.50
CA TRP A 137 -4.78 -15.35 5.28
C TRP A 137 -5.15 -14.16 4.39
N MET A 138 -5.93 -13.21 4.91
CA MET A 138 -6.50 -12.11 4.11
C MET A 138 -5.69 -10.80 4.21
N GLY A 139 -4.56 -10.80 4.91
CA GLY A 139 -3.76 -9.60 5.17
C GLY A 139 -4.25 -8.79 6.39
N THR A 140 -3.35 -7.98 6.95
CA THR A 140 -3.60 -7.16 8.14
C THR A 140 -4.71 -6.13 7.91
N THR A 141 -4.78 -5.53 6.72
CA THR A 141 -5.80 -4.54 6.35
C THR A 141 -7.21 -5.13 6.37
N GLY A 142 -7.42 -6.29 5.73
CA GLY A 142 -8.73 -6.95 5.70
C GLY A 142 -9.17 -7.47 7.08
N ALA A 143 -8.24 -8.07 7.81
CA ALA A 143 -8.51 -8.57 9.16
C ALA A 143 -8.90 -7.44 10.14
N ALA A 144 -8.21 -6.30 10.07
CA ALA A 144 -8.52 -5.13 10.89
C ALA A 144 -9.92 -4.60 10.59
N MET A 145 -10.29 -4.45 9.32
CA MET A 145 -11.62 -3.97 8.92
C MET A 145 -12.74 -4.91 9.37
N LEU A 146 -12.53 -6.23 9.29
CA LEU A 146 -13.49 -7.25 9.72
C LEU A 146 -13.66 -7.28 11.26
N LEU A 147 -12.58 -7.12 12.02
CA LEU A 147 -12.57 -7.27 13.48
C LEU A 147 -12.73 -5.97 14.26
N VAL A 148 -12.68 -4.80 13.62
CA VAL A 148 -12.78 -3.51 14.31
C VAL A 148 -14.05 -3.40 15.15
N ARG A 149 -15.20 -3.81 14.60
CA ARG A 149 -16.50 -3.73 15.30
C ARG A 149 -16.56 -4.72 16.49
N PRO A 150 -16.23 -6.02 16.33
CA PRO A 150 -16.08 -6.95 17.46
C PRO A 150 -15.15 -6.44 18.56
N LEU A 151 -14.00 -5.88 18.18
CA LEU A 151 -13.01 -5.41 19.15
C LEU A 151 -13.50 -4.18 19.93
N ILE A 152 -14.18 -3.25 19.27
CA ILE A 152 -14.83 -2.11 19.93
C ILE A 152 -15.89 -2.61 20.93
N ASN A 153 -16.76 -3.52 20.51
CA ASN A 153 -17.79 -4.09 21.38
C ASN A 153 -17.21 -4.86 22.57
N ALA A 154 -16.09 -5.57 22.39
CA ALA A 154 -15.38 -6.28 23.45
C ALA A 154 -14.71 -5.34 24.47
N ASN A 155 -14.41 -4.10 24.07
CA ASN A 155 -13.85 -3.08 24.96
C ASN A 155 -14.94 -2.22 25.64
N TYR A 156 -16.12 -2.06 25.04
CA TYR A 156 -17.20 -1.21 25.59
C TYR A 156 -17.61 -1.58 27.02
N ILE A 157 -17.54 -2.86 27.40
CA ILE A 157 -17.94 -3.38 28.72
C ILE A 157 -16.82 -3.20 29.79
N ARG A 158 -15.61 -2.77 29.40
CA ARG A 158 -14.46 -2.70 30.34
C ARG A 158 -14.42 -1.39 31.10
N LYS A 159 -14.02 -1.48 32.38
CA LYS A 159 -13.75 -0.33 33.25
C LYS A 159 -12.46 0.42 32.86
N PHE A 160 -11.47 -0.30 32.33
CA PHE A 160 -10.20 0.27 31.86
C PHE A 160 -9.93 -0.15 30.41
N ASN A 161 -9.93 0.84 29.51
CA ASN A 161 -9.67 0.64 28.09
C ASN A 161 -8.23 1.04 27.77
N VAL A 162 -7.37 0.04 27.61
CA VAL A 162 -5.95 0.25 27.25
C VAL A 162 -5.73 0.19 25.73
N HIS A 163 -6.63 -0.48 25.00
CA HIS A 163 -6.58 -0.54 23.54
C HIS A 163 -7.24 0.71 22.94
N ILE A 164 -6.42 1.56 22.31
CA ILE A 164 -6.85 2.79 21.63
C ILE A 164 -6.98 2.48 20.14
N PHE A 165 -8.09 2.92 19.54
CA PHE A 165 -8.31 2.85 18.10
C PHE A 165 -8.10 4.25 17.52
N VAL A 166 -7.30 4.34 16.44
CA VAL A 166 -6.99 5.58 15.73
C VAL A 166 -7.32 5.39 14.26
#